data_AF-A0A1G9XKF7-F1
#
_entry.id   AF-A0A1G9XKF7-F1
#
_cell.length_a   1.000
_cell.length_b   1.000
_cell.length_c   1.000
_cell.angle_alpha   90.00
_cell.angle_beta   90.00
_cell.angle_gamma   90.00
#
_symmetry.space_group_name_H-M   'P 1'
#
loop_
_entity.id
_entity.type
_entity.pdbx_description
1 polymer ?
#
loop_
_entity_poly.entity_id
_entity_poly.type
_entity_poly.pdbx_seq_one_letter_code
_entity_poly.pdbx_strand_id
1 'polypeptide(L)'
;MSDQVNEQELVDVLAAQTKVDPKLIRLVLKHEQTFINKAKANAKGEVDIDNDDLVDYVTAQRDVKLDELTVESILDAEMDYLMDKGLAGYID
;
A
#
# COMPACT_ATOMS: atom_id res chain seq x y z
N MET A 1 8.69 20.50 -6.51
CA MET A 1 7.55 21.20 -5.90
C MET A 1 6.43 20.20 -5.86
N SER A 2 6.15 19.69 -4.66
CA SER A 2 5.02 18.82 -4.32
C SER A 2 4.98 17.45 -5.00
N ASP A 3 6.03 16.66 -4.85
CA ASP A 3 5.97 15.18 -5.02
C ASP A 3 5.26 14.52 -3.82
N GLN A 4 4.23 15.18 -3.29
CA GLN A 4 3.29 14.57 -2.39
C GLN A 4 2.31 13.81 -3.27
N VAL A 5 2.42 12.48 -3.27
CA VAL A 5 1.37 11.58 -3.76
C VAL A 5 0.02 12.18 -3.35
N ASN A 6 -0.83 12.50 -4.31
CA ASN A 6 -2.18 12.93 -3.99
C ASN A 6 -2.94 11.68 -3.54
N GLU A 7 -3.01 11.45 -2.23
CA GLU A 7 -3.69 10.30 -1.63
C GLU A 7 -5.12 10.14 -2.17
N GLN A 8 -5.79 11.25 -2.49
CA GLN A 8 -7.12 11.20 -3.07
C GLN A 8 -7.11 10.67 -4.51
N GLU A 9 -6.15 11.09 -5.33
CA GLU A 9 -5.97 10.57 -6.69
C GLU A 9 -5.57 9.09 -6.68
N LEU A 10 -4.63 8.71 -5.80
CA LEU A 10 -4.22 7.32 -5.61
C LEU A 10 -5.42 6.45 -5.27
N VAL A 11 -6.20 6.84 -4.26
CA VAL A 11 -7.40 6.09 -3.85
C VAL A 11 -8.42 5.98 -4.97
N ASP A 12 -8.62 7.04 -5.75
CA ASP A 12 -9.55 7.04 -6.88
C ASP A 12 -9.08 6.10 -8.01
N VAL A 13 -7.78 6.07 -8.30
CA VAL A 13 -7.19 5.14 -9.28
C VAL A 13 -7.30 3.70 -8.81
N LEU A 14 -6.90 3.44 -7.56
CA LEU A 14 -7.03 2.13 -6.92
C LEU A 14 -8.48 1.64 -6.94
N ALA A 15 -9.44 2.51 -6.61
CA ALA A 15 -10.87 2.18 -6.62
C ALA A 15 -11.37 1.88 -8.04
N ALA A 16 -10.90 2.63 -9.05
CA ALA A 16 -11.27 2.38 -10.44
C ALA A 16 -10.71 1.04 -10.95
N GLN A 17 -9.49 0.67 -10.56
CA GLN A 17 -8.82 -0.56 -11.00
C GLN A 17 -9.34 -1.80 -10.26
N THR A 18 -9.40 -1.74 -8.93
CA THR A 18 -9.77 -2.88 -8.07
C THR A 18 -11.29 -3.01 -7.87
N LYS A 19 -12.05 -1.96 -8.16
CA LYS A 19 -13.50 -1.84 -7.88
C LYS A 19 -13.84 -1.95 -6.39
N VAL A 20 -12.88 -1.69 -5.51
CA VAL A 20 -13.06 -1.69 -4.06
C VAL A 20 -13.52 -0.31 -3.59
N ASP A 21 -14.28 -0.28 -2.48
CA ASP A 21 -14.71 0.98 -1.87
C ASP A 21 -13.46 1.82 -1.47
N PRO A 22 -13.38 3.11 -1.88
CA PRO A 22 -12.34 4.04 -1.47
C PRO A 22 -12.04 4.05 0.03
N LYS A 23 -13.05 3.81 0.88
CA LYS A 23 -12.88 3.75 2.34
C LYS A 23 -12.08 2.52 2.77
N LEU A 24 -12.28 1.39 2.12
CA LEU A 24 -11.55 0.15 2.41
C LEU A 24 -10.13 0.24 1.87
N ILE A 25 -9.94 0.84 0.69
CA ILE A 25 -8.61 1.12 0.14
C ILE A 25 -7.80 1.97 1.11
N ARG A 26 -8.35 3.10 1.59
CA ARG A 26 -7.69 3.93 2.61
C ARG A 26 -7.35 3.16 3.89
N LEU A 27 -8.16 2.17 4.25
CA LEU A 27 -7.89 1.34 5.42
C LEU A 27 -6.68 0.44 5.19
N VAL A 28 -6.60 -0.20 4.02
CA VAL A 28 -5.46 -1.02 3.57
C VAL A 28 -4.18 -0.18 3.57
N LEU A 29 -4.16 0.95 2.85
CA LEU A 29 -3.01 1.86 2.78
C LEU A 29 -2.53 2.34 4.16
N LYS A 30 -3.47 2.59 5.07
CA LYS A 30 -3.14 2.99 6.45
C LYS A 30 -2.46 1.87 7.23
N HIS A 31 -2.95 0.63 7.09
CA HIS A 31 -2.36 -0.53 7.75
C HIS A 31 -0.99 -0.85 7.17
N GLU A 32 -0.84 -0.73 5.86
CA GLU A 32 0.44 -0.83 5.18
C GLU A 32 1.43 0.21 5.68
N GLN A 33 1.12 1.50 5.62
CA GLN A 33 2.02 2.54 6.13
C GLN A 33 2.40 2.29 7.60
N THR A 34 1.47 1.75 8.40
CA THR A 34 1.75 1.34 9.77
C THR A 34 2.71 0.15 9.84
N PHE A 35 2.58 -0.83 8.95
CA PHE A 35 3.50 -1.95 8.82
C PHE A 35 4.88 -1.48 8.40
N ILE A 36 4.99 -0.66 7.35
CA ILE A 36 6.25 -0.05 6.87
C ILE A 36 6.92 0.75 7.99
N ASN A 37 6.17 1.60 8.70
CA ASN A 37 6.70 2.40 9.81
C ASN A 37 7.18 1.55 11.00
N LYS A 38 6.62 0.35 11.18
CA LYS A 38 7.04 -0.61 12.21
C LYS A 38 8.18 -1.49 11.74
N ALA A 39 8.27 -1.76 10.43
CA ALA A 39 9.34 -2.50 9.82
C ALA A 39 10.63 -1.71 10.05
N LYS A 40 11.52 -2.28 10.87
CA LYS A 40 12.82 -1.67 11.12
C LYS A 40 13.66 -1.86 9.88
N ALA A 41 14.24 -0.78 9.38
CA ALA A 41 15.32 -0.84 8.40
C ALA A 41 16.35 -1.89 8.85
N ASN A 42 16.70 -2.79 7.94
CA ASN A 42 17.68 -3.82 8.18
C ASN A 42 19.07 -3.16 8.41
N ALA A 43 20.11 -3.96 8.67
CA ALA A 43 21.45 -3.45 8.95
C ALA A 43 22.05 -2.54 7.84
N LYS A 44 21.43 -2.50 6.64
CA LYS A 44 21.82 -1.65 5.51
C LYS A 44 20.97 -0.39 5.35
N GLY A 45 19.95 -0.17 6.19
CA GLY A 45 18.99 0.92 6.00
C GLY A 45 17.82 0.56 5.09
N GLU A 46 17.84 -0.63 4.48
CA GLU A 46 16.80 -1.10 3.56
C GLU A 46 15.65 -1.72 4.37
N VAL A 47 14.42 -1.30 4.10
CA VAL A 47 13.24 -1.97 4.66
C VAL A 47 12.83 -3.04 3.66
N ASP A 48 13.27 -4.28 3.90
CA ASP A 48 12.78 -5.44 3.14
C ASP A 48 11.38 -5.77 3.65
N ILE A 49 10.37 -5.45 2.85
CA ILE A 49 8.97 -5.77 3.12
C ILE A 49 8.56 -6.85 2.14
N ASP A 50 8.32 -8.04 2.68
CA ASP A 50 7.70 -9.10 1.92
C ASP A 50 6.22 -8.77 1.70
N ASN A 51 5.79 -8.75 0.44
CA ASN A 51 4.40 -8.44 0.08
C ASN A 51 3.43 -9.46 0.72
N ASP A 52 3.83 -10.73 0.78
CA ASP A 52 3.04 -11.79 1.44
C ASP A 52 2.81 -11.48 2.93
N ASP A 53 3.84 -11.06 3.66
CA ASP A 53 3.74 -10.69 5.07
C ASP A 53 2.84 -9.45 5.27
N LEU A 54 2.91 -8.50 4.35
CA LEU A 54 2.07 -7.30 4.36
C LEU A 54 0.60 -7.65 4.10
N VAL A 55 0.32 -8.47 3.09
CA VAL A 55 -1.03 -8.97 2.77
C VAL A 55 -1.60 -9.75 3.95
N ASP A 56 -0.83 -10.67 4.54
CA ASP A 56 -1.22 -11.42 5.74
C ASP A 56 -1.51 -10.49 6.92
N TYR A 57 -0.66 -9.48 7.15
CA TYR A 57 -0.86 -8.52 8.22
C TYR A 57 -2.14 -7.70 8.05
N VAL A 58 -2.41 -7.22 6.83
CA VAL A 58 -3.58 -6.40 6.51
C VAL A 58 -4.86 -7.23 6.59
N THR A 59 -4.88 -8.44 6.04
CA THR A 59 -6.03 -9.35 6.09
C THR A 59 -6.31 -9.87 7.52
N ALA A 60 -5.28 -9.97 8.37
CA ALA A 60 -5.44 -10.29 9.78
C ALA A 60 -6.10 -9.16 10.59
N GLN A 61 -6.21 -7.94 10.05
CA GLN A 61 -6.86 -6.83 10.75
C GLN A 61 -8.39 -7.01 10.78
N ARG A 62 -8.98 -6.90 11.96
CA ARG A 62 -10.42 -7.18 12.17
C ARG A 62 -11.34 -6.16 11.48
N ASP A 63 -10.82 -4.99 11.15
CA ASP A 63 -11.53 -3.93 10.44
C ASP A 63 -11.46 -4.10 8.92
N VAL A 64 -10.51 -4.88 8.41
CA VAL A 64 -10.41 -5.27 7.00
C VAL A 64 -11.35 -6.45 6.75
N LYS A 65 -12.37 -6.22 5.93
CA LYS A 65 -13.33 -7.24 5.49
C LYS A 65 -13.14 -7.57 4.01
N LEU A 66 -11.89 -7.64 3.59
CA LEU A 66 -11.48 -7.96 2.23
C LEU A 66 -10.81 -9.32 2.22
N ASP A 67 -10.96 -10.03 1.11
CA ASP A 67 -10.22 -11.26 0.87
C ASP A 67 -8.77 -10.94 0.49
N GLU A 68 -7.87 -11.90 0.72
CA GLU A 68 -6.42 -11.80 0.45
C GLU A 68 -6.12 -11.29 -0.96
N LEU A 69 -6.73 -11.91 -1.97
CA LEU A 69 -6.61 -11.52 -3.38
C LEU A 69 -7.02 -10.06 -3.64
N THR A 70 -8.00 -9.55 -2.89
CA THR A 70 -8.45 -8.16 -3.04
C THR A 70 -7.46 -7.19 -2.42
N VAL A 71 -6.86 -7.56 -1.29
CA VAL A 71 -5.80 -6.78 -0.64
C VAL A 71 -4.56 -6.75 -1.52
N GLU A 72 -4.11 -7.90 -2.01
CA GLU A 72 -3.00 -8.03 -2.96
C GLU A 72 -3.23 -7.14 -4.19
N SER A 73 -4.42 -7.20 -4.81
CA SER A 73 -4.76 -6.35 -5.96
C SER A 73 -4.70 -4.85 -5.66
N ILE A 74 -4.96 -4.42 -4.42
CA ILE A 74 -4.85 -3.02 -4.01
C ILE A 74 -3.38 -2.61 -3.89
N LEU A 75 -2.56 -3.43 -3.25
CA LEU A 75 -1.14 -3.17 -3.05
C LEU A 75 -0.36 -3.17 -4.37
N ASP A 76 -0.67 -4.11 -5.27
CA ASP A 76 -0.09 -4.16 -6.60
C ASP A 76 -0.46 -2.91 -7.43
N ALA A 77 -1.74 -2.52 -7.40
CA ALA A 77 -2.21 -1.34 -8.10
C ALA A 77 -1.60 -0.04 -7.55
N GLU A 78 -1.28 0.01 -6.25
CA GLU A 78 -0.57 1.13 -5.66
C GLU A 78 0.88 1.16 -6.13
N MET A 79 1.57 0.03 -6.04
CA MET A 79 2.96 -0.12 -6.52
C MET A 79 3.08 0.32 -7.98
N ASP A 80 2.16 -0.11 -8.84
CA ASP A 80 2.07 0.32 -10.23
C ASP A 80 1.85 1.84 -10.36
N TYR A 81 0.92 2.42 -9.59
CA TYR A 81 0.70 3.87 -9.59
C TYR A 81 1.94 4.65 -9.13
N LEU A 82 2.61 4.20 -8.07
CA LEU A 82 3.82 4.83 -7.55
C LEU A 82 4.98 4.69 -8.54
N MET A 83 5.11 3.55 -9.24
CA MET A 83 6.07 3.36 -10.33
C MET A 83 5.78 4.29 -11.51
N ASP A 84 4.52 4.38 -11.95
CA ASP A 84 4.09 5.26 -13.04
C ASP A 84 4.35 6.74 -12.75
N LYS A 85 4.23 7.15 -11.48
CA LYS A 85 4.56 8.50 -11.03
C LYS A 85 6.06 8.72 -10.80
N GLY A 86 6.89 7.70 -10.94
CA GLY A 86 8.33 7.76 -10.68
C GLY A 86 8.67 7.92 -9.19
N LEU A 87 7.75 7.56 -8.30
CA LEU A 87 7.88 7.69 -6.84
C LEU A 87 8.40 6.40 -6.19
N ALA A 88 8.32 5.27 -6.90
CA ALA A 88 8.89 3.98 -6.48
C ALA A 88 10.44 3.95 -6.38
N GLY A 89 11.10 5.11 -6.48
CA GLY A 89 12.56 5.25 -6.50
C GLY A 89 13.19 5.98 -5.30
N TYR A 90 12.45 6.32 -4.25
CA TYR A 90 13.02 7.02 -3.09
C TYR A 90 12.90 6.20 -1.80
N ILE A 91 13.65 5.11 -1.77
CA ILE A 91 14.32 4.67 -0.54
C ILE A 91 15.71 5.31 -0.63
N ASP A 92 15.94 6.41 0.10
CA ASP A 92 17.27 6.93 0.43
C ASP A 92 17.67 6.41 1.82
#